data_AF-A0A7H4PPU5-F1
#
_entry.id   AF-A0A7H4PPU5-F1
#
_cell.length_a   1.000
_cell.length_b   1.000
_cell.length_c   1.000
_cell.angle_alpha   90.00
_cell.angle_beta   90.00
_cell.angle_gamma   90.00
#
_symmetry.space_group_name_H-M   'P 1'
#
loop_
_entity.id
_entity.type
_entity.pdbx_description
1 polymer ?
#
loop_
_entity_poly.entity_id
_entity_poly.type
_entity_poly.pdbx_seq_one_letter_code
_entity_poly.pdbx_strand_id
1 'polypeptide(L)' 'MSKRYGFIYVDRDDEGNGTLARSRKKSFWWYKEVIATNGGSLKE' A
#
# COMPACT_ATOMS: atom_id res chain seq x y z
N MET A 1 -5.68 -8.12 -11.67
CA MET A 1 -4.91 -7.50 -10.60
C MET A 1 -4.33 -8.52 -9.60
N SER A 2 -3.80 -9.66 -10.04
CA SER A 2 -3.25 -10.68 -9.13
C SER A 2 -1.93 -10.27 -8.47
N LYS A 3 -1.02 -9.60 -9.20
CA LYS A 3 0.22 -9.04 -8.65
C LYS A 3 0.03 -7.58 -8.21
N ARG A 4 0.23 -7.29 -6.92
CA ARG A 4 -0.11 -5.98 -6.32
C ARG A 4 1.07 -5.33 -5.61
N TYR A 5 1.62 -4.25 -6.18
CA TYR A 5 2.81 -3.56 -5.67
C TYR A 5 2.53 -2.36 -4.76
N GLY A 6 1.34 -1.76 -4.85
CA GLY A 6 1.05 -0.52 -4.14
C GLY A 6 0.93 -0.69 -2.62
N PHE A 7 1.27 0.37 -1.88
CA PHE A 7 0.95 0.54 -0.45
C PHE A 7 -0.55 0.73 -0.19
N ILE A 8 -1.32 1.04 -1.24
CA ILE A 8 -2.77 1.16 -1.24
C ILE A 8 -3.34 -0.01 -2.02
N TYR A 9 -4.37 -0.66 -1.48
CA TYR A 9 -5.14 -1.67 -2.18
C TYR A 9 -6.22 -0.97 -3.03
N VAL A 10 -6.45 -1.51 -4.22
CA VAL A 10 -7.54 -1.10 -5.11
C VAL A 10 -8.45 -2.30 -5.30
N ASP A 11 -9.73 -2.10 -5.03
CA ASP A 11 -10.76 -3.11 -5.23
C ASP A 11 -11.07 -3.29 -6.73
N ARG A 12 -10.25 -4.13 -7.36
CA ARG A 12 -10.38 -4.59 -8.73
C ARG A 12 -9.65 -5.91 -8.92
N ASP A 13 -10.19 -6.84 -9.70
CA ASP A 13 -9.57 -8.13 -10.03
C ASP A 13 -8.93 -8.13 -11.45
N ASP A 14 -8.58 -9.31 -11.99
CA ASP A 14 -8.04 -9.47 -13.36
C ASP A 14 -9.11 -9.40 -14.45
N GLU A 15 -10.34 -9.79 -14.13
CA GLU A 15 -11.49 -9.80 -15.05
C GLU A 15 -12.16 -8.42 -15.15
N GLY A 16 -11.80 -7.50 -14.26
CA GLY A 16 -12.25 -6.13 -14.24
C GLY A 16 -13.38 -5.84 -13.25
N ASN A 17 -13.80 -6.82 -12.45
CA ASN A 17 -14.81 -6.62 -11.42
C ASN A 17 -14.21 -5.87 -10.22
N GLY A 18 -15.06 -5.12 -9.52
CA GLY A 18 -14.70 -4.39 -8.30
C GLY A 18 -15.20 -2.94 -8.29
N THR A 19 -15.18 -2.33 -7.11
CA THR A 19 -15.75 -0.98 -6.89
C THR A 19 -14.77 0.17 -7.19
N LEU A 20 -13.51 -0.14 -7.51
CA LEU A 20 -12.40 0.82 -7.56
C LEU A 20 -12.16 1.55 -6.23
N ALA A 21 -12.74 1.09 -5.12
CA ALA A 21 -12.45 1.64 -3.80
C ALA A 21 -10.97 1.48 -3.47
N ARG A 22 -10.42 2.47 -2.76
CA ARG A 22 -9.03 2.46 -2.29
C ARG A 22 -9.02 2.24 -0.79
N SER A 23 -8.16 1.33 -0.33
CA SER A 23 -7.95 1.10 1.10
C SER A 23 -6.46 1.06 1.44
N ARG A 24 -6.10 1.63 2.60
CA ARG A 24 -4.72 1.65 3.07
C ARG A 24 -4.32 0.25 3.51
N LYS A 25 -3.22 -0.29 2.97
CA LYS A 25 -2.62 -1.54 3.49
C LYS A 25 -1.81 -1.23 4.75
N LYS A 26 -1.39 -2.27 5.47
CA LYS A 26 -0.45 -2.11 6.61
C LYS A 26 0.84 -1.39 6.19
N SER A 27 1.36 -1.73 5.01
CA SER A 27 2.57 -1.14 4.44
C SER A 27 2.45 0.36 4.14
N PHE A 28 1.24 0.92 4.06
CA PHE A 28 1.03 2.37 3.96
C PHE A 28 1.56 3.10 5.18
N TRP A 29 1.22 2.62 6.38
CA TRP A 29 1.63 3.27 7.62
C TRP A 29 3.10 3.07 7.91
N TRP A 30 3.61 1.86 7.64
CA TRP A 30 5.05 1.60 7.68
C TRP A 30 5.83 2.58 6.80
N TYR A 31 5.44 2.75 5.53
CA TYR A 31 6.17 3.65 4.64
C TYR A 31 5.99 5.13 4.99
N LYS A 32 4.82 5.52 5.54
CA LYS A 32 4.61 6.86 6.11
C LYS A 32 5.64 7.16 7.21
N GLU A 33 5.88 6.21 8.11
CA GLU A 33 6.85 6.37 9.20
C GLU A 33 8.29 6.44 8.68
N VAL A 34 8.64 5.60 7.69
CA VAL A 34 9.94 5.66 7.01
C VAL A 34 10.19 7.05 6.43
N ILE A 35 9.22 7.63 5.74
CA ILE A 35 9.35 8.99 5.17
C ILE A 35 9.45 10.03 6.30
N ALA A 36 8.59 9.95 7.31
CA ALA A 36 8.54 10.91 8.43
C ALA A 36 9.85 10.95 9.24
N THR A 37 10.54 9.82 9.34
CA THR A 37 11.83 9.70 10.03
C THR A 37 13.02 9.87 9.10
N ASN A 38 12.80 10.19 7.82
CA ASN A 38 13.83 10.21 6.77
C ASN A 38 14.69 8.93 6.77
N GLY A 39 14.03 7.77 6.89
CA GLY A 39 14.66 6.45 6.96
C GLY A 39 15.19 6.06 8.34
N GLY A 40 15.05 6.92 9.35
CA GLY A 40 15.50 6.64 10.73
C GLY A 40 14.84 5.41 11.35
N SER A 41 13.57 5.15 11.04
CA SER A 41 12.81 3.99 11.57
C SER A 41 13.28 2.63 11.03
N LEU A 42 14.26 2.59 10.12
CA LEU A 42 14.85 1.36 9.56
C LEU A 42 16.18 0.98 10.20
N LYS A 43 16.73 1.82 11.08
CA LYS A 43 18.03 1.57 11.73
C LYS A 43 17.82 0.76 13.01
N GLU A 44 18.74 -0.19 13.27
CA GLU A 44 18.81 -0.96 14.52
C GLU A 44 19.40 -0.13 15.67
#